data_AF-A0A846YG45-F1
#
_entry.id   AF-A0A846YG45-F1
#
_cell.length_a   1.000
_cell.length_b   1.000
_cell.length_c   1.000
_cell.angle_alpha   90.00
_cell.angle_beta   90.00
_cell.angle_gamma   90.00
#
_symmetry.space_group_name_H-M   'P 1'
#
loop_
_entity.id
_entity.type
_entity.pdbx_description
1 polymer ?
#
loop_
_entity_poly.entity_id
_entity_poly.type
_entity_poly.pdbx_seq_one_letter_code
_entity_poly.pdbx_strand_id
1 'polypeptide(L)'
;MSGGRRYVPVLVASALALRNAASNPLFSGARYDRWQYPRPLHDRDSYNSAIAAGRGPAGGSHRVKVSTDRTAAVPVAQLPPSDGTVGVIEIGELTLENGARLPAVELVVQRWGELSPAMDNVVLIEHALTGDSHVVGEPDADHPQPGWWNGMVGPGAPIDTDEWCVVATNVLGGCQGSTGPGSPAPDGTPWGARFPEISIRDQVSAELRLFDVLGIDRLAAAIGGSMGGMRVLEWMLCAPERLAAALVLAVGARATADQIGTQTTQIAAITGDPDWQGGNYHGTGRAPMAGMGIARRIAHLTYRTEVELDSRFANSPQAGEDPWDGGRYAVQSYLEYQAEKLCKRFDPATYVLLSEAMNRHDIGRGRGGIEAAMARAEVPCIVGGIDSDRLYPLHTQRELAEGLAGCRHFEVISSRDGHDAFLTEAEAIGKLLVQTMGLARTHR
;
A
#
# COMPACT_ATOMS: atom_id res chain seq x y z
N MET A 1 15.14 -55.68 58.92
CA MET A 1 14.76 -55.51 57.50
C MET A 1 14.12 -54.13 57.38
N SER A 2 14.92 -53.05 57.28
CA SER A 2 15.43 -52.40 56.04
C SER A 2 14.29 -51.81 55.18
N GLY A 3 14.13 -50.51 54.93
CA GLY A 3 14.77 -49.23 55.33
C GLY A 3 13.80 -48.09 54.92
N GLY A 4 13.60 -47.00 55.67
CA GLY A 4 14.36 -45.74 55.66
C GLY A 4 13.75 -44.74 54.63
N ARG A 5 13.35 -43.49 54.89
CA ARG A 5 13.67 -42.48 55.93
C ARG A 5 12.51 -41.47 56.10
N ARG A 6 12.54 -40.80 57.26
CA ARG A 6 11.71 -39.70 57.77
C ARG A 6 12.01 -38.35 57.08
N TYR A 7 11.06 -37.40 57.06
CA TYR A 7 11.03 -36.16 57.88
C TYR A 7 9.84 -35.24 57.50
N VAL A 8 9.38 -34.48 58.49
CA VAL A 8 8.20 -33.58 58.59
C VAL A 8 8.73 -32.23 59.18
N PRO A 9 7.97 -31.13 59.37
CA PRO A 9 7.42 -30.10 58.46
C PRO A 9 7.92 -28.63 58.77
N VAL A 10 7.18 -27.62 58.26
CA VAL A 10 6.90 -26.26 58.79
C VAL A 10 7.54 -25.08 58.05
N LEU A 11 6.71 -24.13 57.57
CA LEU A 11 6.85 -22.69 57.88
C LEU A 11 5.59 -21.87 57.56
N VAL A 12 5.06 -21.28 58.63
CA VAL A 12 4.01 -20.26 58.70
C VAL A 12 4.70 -18.90 58.91
N ALA A 13 4.21 -17.89 58.18
CA ALA A 13 4.19 -16.44 58.42
C ALA A 13 5.41 -15.71 59.04
N SER A 14 5.82 -14.62 58.39
CA SER A 14 6.39 -13.45 59.07
C SER A 14 6.18 -12.16 58.25
N ALA A 15 5.17 -11.39 58.65
CA ALA A 15 5.00 -9.98 58.33
C ALA A 15 5.32 -9.18 59.59
N LEU A 16 6.57 -8.73 59.77
CA LEU A 16 6.94 -7.68 60.74
C LEU A 16 8.43 -7.33 60.60
N ALA A 17 8.78 -6.50 59.61
CA ALA A 17 10.05 -5.76 59.57
C ALA A 17 10.02 -4.63 58.52
N LEU A 18 9.03 -3.73 58.61
CA LEU A 18 9.05 -2.44 57.91
C LEU A 18 8.97 -1.34 58.96
N ARG A 19 10.13 -1.04 59.57
CA ARG A 19 10.49 0.25 60.20
C ARG A 19 11.94 0.15 60.69
N ASN A 20 12.73 1.17 60.35
CA ASN A 20 14.13 1.44 60.73
C ASN A 20 15.23 0.74 59.93
N ALA A 21 15.61 1.35 58.80
CA ALA A 21 17.02 1.55 58.42
C ALA A 21 17.11 2.59 57.29
N ALA A 22 16.88 3.85 57.63
CA ALA A 22 17.38 4.97 56.85
C ALA A 22 18.88 5.11 57.16
N SER A 23 19.75 4.84 56.18
CA SER A 23 21.13 5.34 55.98
C SER A 23 22.04 4.28 55.34
N ASN A 24 22.01 4.18 54.00
CA ASN A 24 23.20 3.80 53.23
C ASN A 24 23.08 4.27 51.76
N PRO A 25 24.01 5.07 51.22
CA PRO A 25 23.87 5.68 49.89
C PRO A 25 24.61 4.85 48.84
N LEU A 26 23.94 3.87 48.26
CA LEU A 26 24.31 3.26 46.99
C LEU A 26 23.00 3.07 46.22
N PHE A 27 22.97 3.49 44.96
CA PHE A 27 21.79 3.68 44.10
C PHE A 27 21.10 5.05 44.20
N SER A 28 21.83 6.10 43.85
CA SER A 28 21.23 7.26 43.16
C SER A 28 22.09 7.61 41.95
N GLY A 29 21.54 7.44 40.74
CA GLY A 29 22.14 7.95 39.50
C GLY A 29 22.31 6.90 38.41
N ALA A 30 21.20 6.50 37.78
CA ALA A 30 21.24 5.98 36.42
C ALA A 30 20.39 6.92 35.56
N ARG A 31 21.07 7.72 34.73
CA ARG A 31 20.46 8.54 33.68
C ARG A 31 20.01 7.59 32.57
N TYR A 32 18.82 7.85 32.02
CA TYR A 32 18.41 7.26 30.75
C TYR A 32 19.33 7.80 29.65
N ASP A 33 20.31 7.00 29.23
CA ASP A 33 21.16 7.33 28.10
C ASP A 33 20.40 7.10 26.78
N ARG A 34 20.45 8.15 25.95
CA ARG A 34 19.98 8.22 24.56
C ARG A 34 20.48 7.03 23.75
N TRP A 35 19.56 6.33 23.08
CA TRP A 35 19.88 5.54 21.89
C TRP A 35 20.44 6.47 20.81
N GLN A 36 21.76 6.45 20.61
CA GLN A 36 22.41 7.12 19.49
C GLN A 36 22.43 6.15 18.31
N TYR A 37 21.72 6.49 17.23
CA TYR A 37 21.93 5.89 15.93
C TYR A 37 23.38 6.12 15.48
N PRO A 38 24.08 5.14 14.90
CA PRO A 38 25.39 5.38 14.31
C PRO A 38 25.24 6.34 13.12
N ARG A 39 26.03 7.43 13.14
CA ARG A 39 26.21 8.32 11.98
C ARG A 39 26.87 7.54 10.83
N PRO A 40 26.58 7.87 9.56
CA PRO A 40 27.22 7.23 8.43
C PRO A 40 28.74 7.53 8.44
N LEU A 41 29.54 6.46 8.37
CA LEU A 41 30.97 6.56 8.12
C LEU A 41 31.17 7.01 6.67
N HIS A 42 31.49 8.29 6.49
CA HIS A 42 32.22 8.72 5.31
C HIS A 42 33.67 8.27 5.48
N ASP A 43 34.07 7.25 4.75
CA ASP A 43 35.48 7.03 4.41
C ASP A 43 35.59 6.83 2.90
N ARG A 44 35.98 7.92 2.23
CA ARG A 44 36.48 7.93 0.87
C ARG A 44 37.95 7.57 0.99
N ASP A 45 38.32 6.34 0.61
CA ASP A 45 39.61 5.97 -0.01
C ASP A 45 39.95 4.50 0.23
N SER A 46 39.22 3.59 -0.42
CA SER A 46 39.72 2.23 -0.72
C SER A 46 38.73 1.44 -1.58
N TYR A 47 38.55 1.84 -2.83
CA TYR A 47 37.98 0.95 -3.86
C TYR A 47 38.49 1.35 -5.26
N ASN A 48 39.81 1.32 -5.43
CA ASN A 48 40.45 1.50 -6.73
C ASN A 48 41.55 0.46 -6.91
N SER A 49 41.16 -0.78 -7.21
CA SER A 49 42.03 -1.76 -7.87
C SER A 49 41.24 -3.00 -8.33
N ALA A 50 40.33 -2.83 -9.29
CA ALA A 50 39.86 -3.92 -10.16
C ALA A 50 39.02 -3.40 -11.34
N ILE A 51 39.52 -2.43 -12.11
CA ILE A 51 39.05 -2.22 -13.50
C ILE A 51 40.28 -2.02 -14.38
N ALA A 52 40.75 -3.12 -14.97
CA ALA A 52 41.67 -3.09 -16.10
C ALA A 52 41.49 -4.38 -16.92
N ALA A 53 40.47 -4.40 -17.79
CA ALA A 53 40.48 -5.02 -19.12
C ALA A 53 39.03 -5.23 -19.59
N GLY A 54 38.64 -4.52 -20.66
CA GLY A 54 37.34 -4.71 -21.32
C GLY A 54 36.81 -3.44 -21.96
N ARG A 55 37.47 -2.97 -23.04
CA ARG A 55 36.92 -1.92 -23.91
C ARG A 55 35.93 -2.57 -24.88
N GLY A 56 34.66 -2.13 -24.83
CA GLY A 56 33.59 -2.37 -25.82
C GLY A 56 32.77 -1.08 -25.98
N PRO A 57 32.15 -0.82 -27.15
CA PRO A 57 31.94 0.54 -27.65
C PRO A 57 30.74 1.27 -27.07
N ALA A 58 30.81 2.60 -27.19
CA ALA A 58 29.88 3.61 -26.67
C ALA A 58 28.39 3.32 -26.95
N GLY A 59 27.61 3.25 -25.87
CA GLY A 59 26.15 3.26 -25.92
C GLY A 59 25.63 4.66 -26.22
N GLY A 60 24.98 4.80 -27.38
CA GLY A 60 24.25 6.01 -27.75
C GLY A 60 23.03 6.22 -26.86
N SER A 61 22.75 7.49 -26.54
CA SER A 61 21.53 7.90 -25.85
C SER A 61 20.32 7.58 -26.72
N HIS A 62 19.59 6.51 -26.39
CA HIS A 62 18.27 6.28 -26.94
C HIS A 62 17.27 7.22 -26.25
N ARG A 63 17.10 8.42 -26.82
CA ARG A 63 15.87 9.18 -26.67
C ARG A 63 14.76 8.35 -27.30
N VAL A 64 13.82 7.87 -26.49
CA VAL A 64 12.53 7.37 -26.97
C VAL A 64 11.87 8.52 -27.72
N LYS A 65 11.84 8.44 -29.06
CA LYS A 65 11.01 9.32 -29.87
C LYS A 65 9.58 8.82 -29.71
N VAL A 66 8.78 9.55 -28.96
CA VAL A 66 7.32 9.43 -29.01
C VAL A 66 6.90 9.75 -30.44
N SER A 67 6.32 8.77 -31.12
CA SER A 67 5.77 8.94 -32.47
C SER A 67 4.55 9.86 -32.38
N THR A 68 4.59 11.00 -33.06
CA THR A 68 3.48 11.98 -33.14
C THR A 68 2.55 11.69 -34.31
N ASP A 69 2.39 10.44 -34.71
CA ASP A 69 1.53 10.08 -35.85
C ASP A 69 0.08 9.89 -35.39
N ARG A 70 -0.60 11.01 -35.10
CA ARG A 70 -2.06 11.07 -34.85
C ARG A 70 -2.81 11.19 -36.19
N THR A 71 -2.84 10.13 -37.00
CA THR A 71 -3.78 10.03 -38.14
C THR A 71 -4.34 8.63 -38.32
N ALA A 72 -5.20 8.22 -37.39
CA ALA A 72 -6.39 7.42 -37.61
C ALA A 72 -7.32 7.66 -36.41
N ALA A 73 -8.58 8.00 -36.63
CA ALA A 73 -9.55 8.19 -35.55
C ALA A 73 -9.87 6.83 -34.92
N VAL A 74 -9.04 6.42 -33.96
CA VAL A 74 -9.33 5.32 -33.05
C VAL A 74 -10.53 5.77 -32.21
N PRO A 75 -11.61 4.97 -32.08
CA PRO A 75 -12.71 5.30 -31.19
C PRO A 75 -12.16 5.57 -29.78
N VAL A 76 -12.41 6.76 -29.26
CA VAL A 76 -12.06 7.11 -27.88
C VAL A 76 -12.95 6.25 -26.98
N ALA A 77 -12.34 5.48 -26.07
CA ALA A 77 -13.07 4.71 -25.09
C ALA A 77 -13.94 5.68 -24.24
N GLN A 78 -15.08 5.22 -23.77
CA GLN A 78 -15.96 6.03 -22.93
C GLN A 78 -15.80 5.63 -21.47
N LEU A 79 -15.79 6.62 -20.58
CA LEU A 79 -15.91 6.37 -19.15
C LEU A 79 -17.26 5.68 -18.85
N PRO A 80 -17.32 4.85 -17.79
CA PRO A 80 -18.58 4.29 -17.32
C PRO A 80 -19.55 5.37 -16.82
N PRO A 81 -20.83 5.01 -16.58
CA PRO A 81 -21.78 5.89 -15.90
C PRO A 81 -21.22 6.49 -14.59
N SER A 82 -21.68 7.69 -14.23
CA SER A 82 -21.24 8.47 -13.06
C SER A 82 -21.84 8.01 -11.73
N ASP A 83 -22.50 6.85 -11.71
CA ASP A 83 -23.20 6.29 -10.55
C ASP A 83 -22.40 5.20 -9.83
N GLY A 84 -21.12 5.04 -10.17
CA GLY A 84 -20.27 3.98 -9.65
C GLY A 84 -20.45 2.64 -10.36
N THR A 85 -21.16 2.55 -11.48
CA THR A 85 -21.22 1.32 -12.28
C THR A 85 -19.82 0.91 -12.75
N VAL A 86 -19.53 -0.39 -12.66
CA VAL A 86 -18.28 -0.99 -13.16
C VAL A 86 -18.23 -0.92 -14.68
N GLY A 87 -17.18 -0.28 -15.21
CA GLY A 87 -16.77 -0.39 -16.60
C GLY A 87 -15.48 -1.18 -16.73
N VAL A 88 -15.27 -1.80 -17.88
CA VAL A 88 -14.00 -2.43 -18.27
C VAL A 88 -13.51 -1.72 -19.52
N ILE A 89 -12.25 -1.26 -19.49
CA ILE A 89 -11.62 -0.56 -20.61
C ILE A 89 -10.38 -1.31 -21.04
N GLU A 90 -10.36 -1.73 -22.30
CA GLU A 90 -9.18 -2.27 -22.97
C GLU A 90 -8.17 -1.15 -23.24
N ILE A 91 -6.96 -1.29 -22.70
CA ILE A 91 -5.85 -0.35 -22.93
C ILE A 91 -4.85 -0.87 -23.97
N GLY A 92 -5.07 -2.12 -24.42
CA GLY A 92 -4.25 -2.81 -25.42
C GLY A 92 -3.00 -3.45 -24.81
N GLU A 93 -1.96 -3.57 -25.62
CA GLU A 93 -0.69 -4.14 -25.18
C GLU A 93 0.05 -3.19 -24.21
N LEU A 94 0.67 -3.76 -23.19
CA LEU A 94 1.54 -3.05 -22.26
C LEU A 94 2.92 -3.72 -22.19
N THR A 95 3.97 -2.94 -22.38
CA THR A 95 5.35 -3.36 -22.10
C THR A 95 5.74 -2.90 -20.70
N LEU A 96 6.23 -3.83 -19.88
CA LEU A 96 6.54 -3.62 -18.46
C LEU A 96 7.99 -3.15 -18.26
N GLU A 97 8.30 -2.64 -17.06
CA GLU A 97 9.63 -2.13 -16.67
C GLU A 97 10.72 -3.21 -16.81
N ASN A 98 10.36 -4.48 -16.61
CA ASN A 98 11.27 -5.61 -16.79
C ASN A 98 11.39 -6.11 -18.25
N GLY A 99 10.70 -5.48 -19.20
CA GLY A 99 10.69 -5.83 -20.62
C GLY A 99 9.71 -6.93 -21.01
N ALA A 100 8.99 -7.55 -20.07
CA ALA A 100 7.89 -8.46 -20.38
C ALA A 100 6.72 -7.71 -21.03
N ARG A 101 5.89 -8.44 -21.77
CA ARG A 101 4.75 -7.87 -22.52
C ARG A 101 3.46 -8.56 -22.12
N LEU A 102 2.46 -7.75 -21.77
CA LEU A 102 1.08 -8.17 -21.64
C LEU A 102 0.36 -7.82 -22.95
N PRO A 103 -0.08 -8.80 -23.77
CA PRO A 103 -0.56 -8.54 -25.12
C PRO A 103 -1.93 -7.86 -25.19
N ALA A 104 -2.75 -8.02 -24.15
CA ALA A 104 -4.04 -7.38 -24.02
C ALA A 104 -4.29 -7.13 -22.52
N VAL A 105 -4.39 -5.86 -22.15
CA VAL A 105 -4.68 -5.42 -20.79
C VAL A 105 -6.03 -4.73 -20.77
N GLU A 106 -6.81 -5.09 -19.77
CA GLU A 106 -8.09 -4.49 -19.40
C GLU A 106 -7.98 -3.93 -17.99
N LEU A 107 -8.50 -2.73 -17.79
CA LEU A 107 -8.66 -2.14 -16.47
C LEU A 107 -10.14 -1.98 -16.16
N VAL A 108 -10.54 -2.43 -14.98
CA VAL A 108 -11.80 -2.05 -14.37
C VAL A 108 -11.71 -0.60 -13.93
N VAL A 109 -12.78 0.16 -14.22
CA VAL A 109 -12.92 1.57 -13.91
C VAL A 109 -14.30 1.83 -13.31
N GLN A 110 -14.37 2.62 -12.25
CA GLN A 110 -15.61 3.22 -11.74
C GLN A 110 -15.49 4.74 -11.76
N ARG A 111 -16.63 5.42 -11.91
CA ARG A 111 -16.71 6.88 -11.98
C ARG A 111 -17.81 7.43 -11.08
N TRP A 112 -17.55 8.59 -10.47
CA TRP A 112 -18.54 9.43 -9.81
C TRP A 112 -18.42 10.90 -10.24
N GLY A 113 -19.55 11.57 -10.46
CA GLY A 113 -19.57 12.96 -10.95
C GLY A 113 -19.32 13.09 -12.46
N GLU A 114 -19.68 14.24 -13.01
CA GLU A 114 -19.65 14.46 -14.46
C GLU A 114 -18.31 14.97 -14.98
N LEU A 115 -17.86 14.41 -16.11
CA LEU A 115 -16.70 14.91 -16.83
C LEU A 115 -17.01 16.29 -17.43
N SER A 116 -16.16 17.28 -17.14
CA SER A 116 -16.32 18.62 -17.70
C SER A 116 -16.13 18.59 -19.22
N PRO A 117 -16.76 19.51 -19.99
CA PRO A 117 -16.52 19.61 -21.43
C PRO A 117 -15.04 19.84 -21.81
N ALA A 118 -14.25 20.42 -20.90
CA ALA A 118 -12.82 20.65 -21.06
C ALA A 118 -11.95 19.45 -20.62
N MET A 119 -12.56 18.43 -19.99
CA MET A 119 -11.89 17.25 -19.41
C MET A 119 -10.80 17.60 -18.40
N ASP A 120 -10.95 18.71 -17.69
CA ASP A 120 -9.97 19.29 -16.76
C ASP A 120 -10.32 19.05 -15.28
N ASN A 121 -11.37 18.28 -15.00
CA ASN A 121 -11.90 18.03 -13.65
C ASN A 121 -11.75 16.58 -13.18
N VAL A 122 -10.83 15.80 -13.79
CA VAL A 122 -10.65 14.38 -13.43
C VAL A 122 -9.79 14.23 -12.19
N VAL A 123 -10.31 13.55 -11.17
CA VAL A 123 -9.59 13.19 -9.94
C VAL A 123 -9.41 11.69 -9.90
N LEU A 124 -8.17 11.21 -9.96
CA LEU A 124 -7.83 9.79 -9.84
C LEU A 124 -7.64 9.41 -8.36
N ILE A 125 -8.38 8.41 -7.90
CA ILE A 125 -8.21 7.83 -6.55
C ILE A 125 -7.56 6.46 -6.66
N GLU A 126 -6.42 6.31 -5.98
CA GLU A 126 -5.58 5.13 -5.97
C GLU A 126 -5.82 4.29 -4.71
N HIS A 127 -6.38 3.10 -4.89
CA HIS A 127 -6.59 2.17 -3.78
C HIS A 127 -5.27 1.57 -3.26
N ALA A 128 -5.31 1.11 -2.00
CA ALA A 128 -4.21 0.40 -1.34
C ALA A 128 -4.14 -1.10 -1.72
N LEU A 129 -3.24 -1.88 -1.12
CA LEU A 129 -2.93 -3.28 -1.50
C LEU A 129 -4.17 -4.17 -1.71
N THR A 130 -5.13 -4.13 -0.79
CA THR A 130 -6.33 -4.98 -0.82
C THR A 130 -7.62 -4.20 -1.07
N GLY A 131 -7.50 -2.97 -1.56
CA GLY A 131 -8.63 -2.18 -2.07
C GLY A 131 -8.93 -2.55 -3.52
N ASP A 132 -9.88 -1.83 -4.10
CA ASP A 132 -10.36 -1.98 -5.47
C ASP A 132 -10.92 -0.65 -5.98
N SER A 133 -11.55 -0.66 -7.16
CA SER A 133 -12.14 0.54 -7.75
C SER A 133 -13.30 1.12 -6.94
N HIS A 134 -13.92 0.37 -6.01
CA HIS A 134 -15.17 0.76 -5.35
C HIS A 134 -14.90 1.70 -4.16
N VAL A 135 -14.61 2.96 -4.47
CA VAL A 135 -14.30 4.00 -3.47
C VAL A 135 -15.51 4.33 -2.61
N VAL A 136 -16.66 4.56 -3.23
CA VAL A 136 -17.92 4.87 -2.53
C VAL A 136 -19.08 4.10 -3.13
N GLY A 137 -20.04 3.75 -2.28
CA GLY A 137 -21.24 3.02 -2.67
C GLY A 137 -21.73 2.06 -1.59
N GLU A 138 -22.98 1.64 -1.77
CA GLU A 138 -23.56 0.53 -1.01
C GLU A 138 -23.10 -0.80 -1.60
N PRO A 139 -23.08 -1.88 -0.80
CA PRO A 139 -22.81 -3.21 -1.32
C PRO A 139 -23.73 -3.58 -2.49
N ASP A 140 -23.16 -4.18 -3.52
CA ASP A 140 -23.88 -4.66 -4.70
C ASP A 140 -23.43 -6.09 -5.08
N ALA A 141 -23.83 -6.55 -6.28
CA ALA A 141 -23.52 -7.89 -6.76
C ALA A 141 -22.03 -8.11 -7.05
N ASP A 142 -21.32 -7.05 -7.46
CA ASP A 142 -19.90 -7.06 -7.79
C ASP A 142 -19.06 -6.75 -6.53
N HIS A 143 -19.59 -5.93 -5.62
CA HIS A 143 -18.94 -5.46 -4.39
C HIS A 143 -19.75 -5.85 -3.14
N PRO A 144 -19.45 -6.97 -2.48
CA PRO A 144 -20.19 -7.42 -1.30
C PRO A 144 -19.93 -6.57 -0.04
N GLN A 145 -19.11 -5.53 -0.13
CA GLN A 145 -18.79 -4.60 0.95
C GLN A 145 -19.04 -3.17 0.50
N PRO A 146 -19.37 -2.26 1.43
CA PRO A 146 -19.51 -0.85 1.10
C PRO A 146 -18.17 -0.29 0.60
N GLY A 147 -18.25 0.80 -0.15
CA GLY A 147 -17.08 1.51 -0.66
C GLY A 147 -16.07 1.84 0.45
N TRP A 148 -14.78 1.65 0.15
CA TRP A 148 -13.72 1.68 1.15
C TRP A 148 -13.41 3.09 1.69
N TRP A 149 -13.95 4.15 1.06
CA TRP A 149 -13.81 5.54 1.48
C TRP A 149 -15.15 6.30 1.49
N ASN A 150 -16.23 5.62 1.88
CA ASN A 150 -17.56 6.21 1.99
C ASN A 150 -17.56 7.53 2.78
N GLY A 151 -18.23 8.54 2.22
CA GLY A 151 -18.31 9.89 2.78
C GLY A 151 -17.18 10.85 2.33
N MET A 152 -16.14 10.37 1.65
CA MET A 152 -15.07 11.22 1.11
C MET A 152 -15.40 11.76 -0.30
N VAL A 153 -16.21 11.04 -1.06
CA VAL A 153 -16.62 11.36 -2.44
C VAL A 153 -18.14 11.43 -2.51
N GLY A 154 -18.68 12.44 -3.17
CA GLY A 154 -20.12 12.64 -3.38
C GLY A 154 -20.52 14.12 -3.36
N PRO A 155 -21.81 14.45 -3.56
CA PRO A 155 -22.27 15.84 -3.57
C PRO A 155 -21.98 16.54 -2.24
N GLY A 156 -21.22 17.63 -2.28
CA GLY A 156 -20.80 18.39 -1.08
C GLY A 156 -19.79 17.68 -0.17
N ALA A 157 -19.27 16.52 -0.57
CA ALA A 157 -18.22 15.78 0.15
C ALA A 157 -16.85 16.47 -0.02
N PRO A 158 -15.80 16.05 0.71
CA PRO A 158 -14.44 16.59 0.54
C PRO A 158 -13.95 16.59 -0.92
N ILE A 159 -14.26 15.53 -1.68
CA ILE A 159 -14.19 15.52 -3.14
C ILE A 159 -15.62 15.62 -3.69
N ASP A 160 -16.03 16.85 -3.97
CA ASP A 160 -17.39 17.18 -4.40
C ASP A 160 -17.65 16.74 -5.85
N THR A 161 -18.56 15.78 -6.05
CA THR A 161 -18.91 15.27 -7.38
C THR A 161 -19.77 16.21 -8.21
N ASP A 162 -20.26 17.31 -7.62
CA ASP A 162 -20.88 18.41 -8.39
C ASP A 162 -19.82 19.23 -9.15
N GLU A 163 -18.54 19.11 -8.78
CA GLU A 163 -17.41 19.75 -9.46
C GLU A 163 -16.48 18.75 -10.14
N TRP A 164 -16.17 17.63 -9.49
CA TRP A 164 -15.12 16.71 -9.89
C TRP A 164 -15.66 15.42 -10.52
N CYS A 165 -14.99 14.99 -11.60
CA CYS A 165 -15.16 13.67 -12.18
C CYS A 165 -14.16 12.72 -11.51
N VAL A 166 -14.61 12.00 -10.50
CA VAL A 166 -13.78 11.05 -9.75
C VAL A 166 -13.70 9.74 -10.51
N VAL A 167 -12.48 9.26 -10.74
CA VAL A 167 -12.19 8.00 -11.40
C VAL A 167 -11.36 7.13 -10.46
N ALA A 168 -11.72 5.87 -10.34
CA ALA A 168 -10.92 4.86 -9.65
C ALA A 168 -10.80 3.62 -10.51
N THR A 169 -9.60 3.03 -10.53
CA THR A 169 -9.34 1.80 -11.27
C THR A 169 -9.07 0.68 -10.30
N ASN A 170 -9.40 -0.57 -10.65
CA ASN A 170 -8.73 -1.69 -10.01
C ASN A 170 -7.36 -1.84 -10.67
N VAL A 171 -6.31 -1.94 -9.87
CA VAL A 171 -4.93 -1.87 -10.34
C VAL A 171 -4.57 -3.03 -11.29
N LEU A 172 -3.62 -2.80 -12.21
CA LEU A 172 -2.94 -3.88 -12.95
C LEU A 172 -2.37 -4.91 -11.96
N GLY A 173 -2.64 -6.19 -12.20
CA GLY A 173 -2.28 -7.29 -11.31
C GLY A 173 -3.31 -7.58 -10.20
N GLY A 174 -4.34 -6.73 -10.06
CA GLY A 174 -5.45 -6.92 -9.13
C GLY A 174 -6.35 -8.11 -9.46
N CYS A 175 -7.34 -8.35 -8.60
CA CYS A 175 -8.29 -9.47 -8.74
C CYS A 175 -9.77 -9.06 -8.75
N GLN A 176 -10.06 -7.76 -8.81
CA GLN A 176 -11.42 -7.21 -8.96
C GLN A 176 -11.63 -6.77 -10.43
N GLY A 177 -11.46 -7.73 -11.35
CA GLY A 177 -11.75 -7.60 -12.79
C GLY A 177 -10.59 -7.17 -13.68
N SER A 178 -9.76 -6.19 -13.30
CA SER A 178 -8.58 -5.81 -14.11
C SER A 178 -7.62 -6.98 -14.36
N THR A 179 -6.86 -6.92 -15.46
CA THR A 179 -5.91 -7.98 -15.84
C THR A 179 -4.92 -8.29 -14.71
N GLY A 180 -4.96 -9.52 -14.21
CA GLY A 180 -4.10 -10.05 -13.16
C GLY A 180 -3.88 -11.57 -13.28
N PRO A 181 -3.25 -12.21 -12.29
CA PRO A 181 -2.93 -13.65 -12.34
C PRO A 181 -4.14 -14.56 -12.57
N GLY A 182 -5.32 -14.20 -12.04
CA GLY A 182 -6.56 -14.95 -12.24
C GLY A 182 -7.24 -14.74 -13.59
N SER A 183 -6.86 -13.71 -14.35
CA SER A 183 -7.46 -13.39 -15.65
C SER A 183 -7.05 -14.41 -16.71
N PRO A 184 -7.88 -14.64 -17.76
CA PRO A 184 -7.50 -15.49 -18.87
C PRO A 184 -6.31 -14.91 -19.65
N ALA A 185 -5.33 -15.75 -19.96
CA ALA A 185 -4.26 -15.47 -20.90
C ALA A 185 -4.74 -15.72 -22.35
N PRO A 186 -3.94 -15.38 -23.39
CA PRO A 186 -4.35 -15.57 -24.79
C PRO A 186 -4.68 -17.02 -25.20
N ASP A 187 -4.22 -18.01 -24.44
CA ASP A 187 -4.57 -19.42 -24.65
C ASP A 187 -5.89 -19.85 -23.98
N GLY A 188 -6.61 -18.90 -23.36
CA GLY A 188 -7.89 -19.13 -22.69
C GLY A 188 -7.76 -19.69 -21.27
N THR A 189 -6.55 -19.94 -20.77
CA THR A 189 -6.32 -20.42 -19.40
C THR A 189 -5.87 -19.29 -18.48
N PRO A 190 -6.16 -19.33 -17.17
CA PRO A 190 -5.71 -18.29 -16.25
C PRO A 190 -4.19 -18.06 -16.33
N TRP A 191 -3.74 -16.80 -16.30
CA TRP A 191 -2.30 -16.49 -16.35
C TRP A 191 -1.50 -17.29 -15.31
N GLY A 192 -1.99 -17.34 -14.06
CA GLY A 192 -1.36 -18.04 -12.96
C GLY A 192 0.09 -17.61 -12.80
N ALA A 193 1.00 -18.58 -12.67
CA ALA A 193 2.43 -18.35 -12.51
C ALA A 193 3.12 -17.70 -13.73
N ARG A 194 2.44 -17.61 -14.87
CA ARG A 194 2.98 -16.99 -16.09
C ARG A 194 2.75 -15.48 -16.10
N PHE A 195 1.93 -14.95 -15.20
CA PHE A 195 1.75 -13.51 -15.09
C PHE A 195 3.11 -12.88 -14.78
N PRO A 196 3.57 -11.91 -15.58
CA PRO A 196 4.88 -11.31 -15.37
C PRO A 196 4.92 -10.53 -14.06
N GLU A 197 6.09 -10.51 -13.43
CA GLU A 197 6.34 -9.60 -12.31
C GLU A 197 6.12 -8.15 -12.76
N ILE A 198 5.48 -7.36 -11.90
CA ILE A 198 5.21 -5.93 -12.15
C ILE A 198 5.85 -5.05 -11.07
N SER A 199 5.99 -3.77 -11.39
CA SER A 199 6.37 -2.68 -10.50
C SER A 199 5.21 -1.70 -10.31
N ILE A 200 5.33 -0.79 -9.34
CA ILE A 200 4.39 0.34 -9.20
C ILE A 200 4.36 1.22 -10.47
N ARG A 201 5.48 1.34 -11.19
CA ARG A 201 5.55 2.11 -12.45
C ARG A 201 4.76 1.49 -13.58
N ASP A 202 4.64 0.16 -13.58
CA ASP A 202 3.82 -0.56 -14.57
C ASP A 202 2.33 -0.32 -14.34
N GLN A 203 1.92 -0.22 -13.07
CA GLN A 203 0.55 0.14 -12.69
C GLN A 203 0.22 1.56 -13.20
N VAL A 204 1.10 2.53 -12.93
CA VAL A 204 0.96 3.91 -13.43
C VAL A 204 1.02 3.97 -14.97
N SER A 205 1.84 3.13 -15.61
CA SER A 205 1.91 3.06 -17.08
C SER A 205 0.61 2.54 -17.68
N ALA A 206 -0.06 1.58 -17.03
CA ALA A 206 -1.38 1.11 -17.43
C ALA A 206 -2.44 2.22 -17.31
N GLU A 207 -2.40 3.01 -16.24
CA GLU A 207 -3.32 4.13 -16.03
C GLU A 207 -3.05 5.29 -17.01
N LEU A 208 -1.79 5.62 -17.30
CA LEU A 208 -1.43 6.58 -18.34
C LEU A 208 -2.03 6.17 -19.70
N ARG A 209 -1.92 4.87 -20.03
CA ARG A 209 -2.51 4.32 -21.25
C ARG A 209 -4.04 4.35 -21.23
N LEU A 210 -4.67 4.10 -20.08
CA LEU A 210 -6.11 4.27 -19.88
C LEU A 210 -6.54 5.70 -20.22
N PHE A 211 -5.87 6.70 -19.66
CA PHE A 211 -6.22 8.09 -19.93
C PHE A 211 -5.93 8.51 -21.38
N ASP A 212 -4.93 7.91 -22.04
CA ASP A 212 -4.70 8.11 -23.47
C ASP A 212 -5.87 7.59 -24.32
N VAL A 213 -6.40 6.40 -24.04
CA VAL A 213 -7.52 5.83 -24.81
C VAL A 213 -8.85 6.53 -24.51
N LEU A 214 -8.97 7.15 -23.33
CA LEU A 214 -10.10 8.02 -22.94
C LEU A 214 -9.99 9.45 -23.50
N GLY A 215 -8.84 9.83 -24.07
CA GLY A 215 -8.60 11.19 -24.56
C GLY A 215 -8.45 12.25 -23.47
N ILE A 216 -8.11 11.84 -22.25
CA ILE A 216 -7.90 12.73 -21.10
C ILE A 216 -6.41 13.05 -21.01
N ASP A 217 -6.02 14.24 -21.45
CA ASP A 217 -4.62 14.63 -21.52
C ASP A 217 -4.03 14.93 -20.12
N ARG A 218 -4.82 15.44 -19.17
CA ARG A 218 -4.34 15.90 -17.86
C ARG A 218 -5.35 15.64 -16.74
N LEU A 219 -4.87 15.20 -15.58
CA LEU A 219 -5.65 15.00 -14.36
C LEU A 219 -5.59 16.25 -13.48
N ALA A 220 -6.73 16.61 -12.88
CA ALA A 220 -6.80 17.66 -11.88
C ALA A 220 -6.08 17.25 -10.59
N ALA A 221 -6.24 15.99 -10.17
CA ALA A 221 -5.51 15.46 -9.03
C ALA A 221 -5.35 13.93 -9.07
N ALA A 222 -4.33 13.43 -8.37
CA ALA A 222 -4.15 12.02 -8.05
C ALA A 222 -3.97 11.87 -6.53
N ILE A 223 -4.71 10.93 -5.93
CA ILE A 223 -4.85 10.83 -4.47
C ILE A 223 -4.72 9.37 -4.05
N GLY A 224 -3.89 9.08 -3.05
CA GLY A 224 -3.70 7.71 -2.60
C GLY A 224 -2.97 7.58 -1.28
N GLY A 225 -3.36 6.57 -0.51
CA GLY A 225 -2.68 6.14 0.71
C GLY A 225 -2.03 4.77 0.57
N SER A 226 -0.98 4.51 1.36
CA SER A 226 -0.29 3.20 1.35
C SER A 226 0.25 2.86 -0.05
N MET A 227 -0.07 1.68 -0.59
CA MET A 227 0.25 1.34 -2.00
C MET A 227 -0.31 2.35 -3.00
N GLY A 228 -1.48 2.94 -2.75
CA GLY A 228 -2.04 4.01 -3.58
C GLY A 228 -1.15 5.26 -3.56
N GLY A 229 -0.55 5.57 -2.41
CA GLY A 229 0.43 6.65 -2.29
C GLY A 229 1.71 6.39 -3.09
N MET A 230 2.13 5.12 -3.24
CA MET A 230 3.24 4.74 -4.11
C MET A 230 2.92 5.06 -5.58
N ARG A 231 1.69 4.75 -6.02
CA ARG A 231 1.21 5.04 -7.37
C ARG A 231 1.15 6.54 -7.63
N VAL A 232 0.63 7.33 -6.68
CA VAL A 232 0.64 8.80 -6.79
C VAL A 232 2.06 9.37 -6.92
N LEU A 233 3.00 8.90 -6.10
CA LEU A 233 4.41 9.31 -6.21
C LEU A 233 5.02 9.00 -7.58
N GLU A 234 4.69 7.84 -8.14
CA GLU A 234 5.16 7.46 -9.48
C GLU A 234 4.45 8.26 -10.59
N TRP A 235 3.16 8.59 -10.45
CA TRP A 235 2.47 9.53 -11.34
C TRP A 235 3.17 10.89 -11.42
N MET A 236 3.52 11.46 -10.26
CA MET A 236 4.22 12.75 -10.16
C MET A 236 5.59 12.75 -10.85
N LEU A 237 6.21 11.58 -11.06
CA LEU A 237 7.54 11.43 -11.62
C LEU A 237 7.55 10.93 -13.07
N CYS A 238 6.57 10.11 -13.44
CA CYS A 238 6.45 9.53 -14.78
C CYS A 238 5.81 10.51 -15.78
N ALA A 239 4.82 11.30 -15.34
CA ALA A 239 4.10 12.24 -16.19
C ALA A 239 3.70 13.53 -15.44
N PRO A 240 4.67 14.28 -14.87
CA PRO A 240 4.40 15.48 -14.09
C PRO A 240 3.55 16.53 -14.84
N GLU A 241 3.70 16.64 -16.16
CA GLU A 241 2.93 17.55 -17.00
C GLU A 241 1.45 17.18 -17.10
N ARG A 242 1.10 15.91 -16.85
CA ARG A 242 -0.26 15.37 -16.91
C ARG A 242 -0.97 15.39 -15.56
N LEU A 243 -0.38 16.01 -14.53
CA LEU A 243 -0.96 16.05 -13.19
C LEU A 243 -0.90 17.45 -12.59
N ALA A 244 -2.05 18.01 -12.21
CA ALA A 244 -2.12 19.36 -11.65
C ALA A 244 -1.87 19.41 -10.13
N ALA A 245 -2.32 18.40 -9.37
CA ALA A 245 -2.10 18.32 -7.93
C ALA A 245 -2.03 16.86 -7.43
N ALA A 246 -1.47 16.65 -6.24
CA ALA A 246 -1.39 15.31 -5.65
C ALA A 246 -1.61 15.29 -4.13
N LEU A 247 -2.16 14.19 -3.62
CA LEU A 247 -2.18 13.86 -2.20
C LEU A 247 -1.51 12.52 -1.96
N VAL A 248 -0.43 12.54 -1.17
CA VAL A 248 0.38 11.37 -0.84
C VAL A 248 0.21 11.06 0.65
N LEU A 249 -0.41 9.93 0.98
CA LEU A 249 -0.71 9.53 2.36
C LEU A 249 0.04 8.26 2.77
N ALA A 250 0.56 8.24 4.00
CA ALA A 250 0.98 7.02 4.69
C ALA A 250 1.91 6.11 3.86
N VAL A 251 2.91 6.70 3.21
CA VAL A 251 3.87 5.99 2.33
C VAL A 251 5.26 6.62 2.42
N GLY A 252 6.30 5.88 2.05
CA GLY A 252 7.67 6.37 1.93
C GLY A 252 8.17 6.46 0.48
N ALA A 253 9.34 7.05 0.27
CA ALA A 253 9.98 7.15 -1.04
C ALA A 253 10.39 5.80 -1.67
N ARG A 254 10.58 4.77 -0.84
CA ARG A 254 10.88 3.40 -1.25
C ARG A 254 10.39 2.40 -0.22
N ALA A 255 10.41 1.13 -0.57
CA ALA A 255 10.24 0.03 0.38
C ALA A 255 11.39 0.03 1.41
N THR A 256 11.04 -0.10 2.69
CA THR A 256 12.00 -0.23 3.79
C THR A 256 12.34 -1.69 4.06
N ALA A 257 13.43 -1.94 4.81
CA ALA A 257 13.83 -3.30 5.15
C ALA A 257 12.77 -4.03 6.00
N ASP A 258 12.08 -3.32 6.90
CA ASP A 258 11.01 -3.89 7.73
C ASP A 258 9.78 -4.25 6.90
N GLN A 259 9.38 -3.36 5.97
CA GLN A 259 8.32 -3.61 5.00
C GLN A 259 8.62 -4.85 4.17
N ILE A 260 9.81 -4.93 3.56
CA ILE A 260 10.22 -6.10 2.76
C ILE A 260 10.26 -7.36 3.63
N GLY A 261 10.79 -7.27 4.86
CA GLY A 261 10.83 -8.41 5.79
C GLY A 261 9.45 -8.98 6.11
N THR A 262 8.48 -8.12 6.45
CA THR A 262 7.11 -8.57 6.72
C THR A 262 6.40 -9.04 5.45
N GLN A 263 6.53 -8.34 4.32
CA GLN A 263 5.87 -8.70 3.05
C GLN A 263 6.40 -10.01 2.49
N THR A 264 7.71 -10.25 2.51
CA THR A 264 8.29 -11.53 2.09
C THR A 264 7.90 -12.69 3.02
N THR A 265 7.71 -12.42 4.31
CA THR A 265 7.16 -13.42 5.26
C THR A 265 5.71 -13.77 4.94
N GLN A 266 4.88 -12.77 4.59
CA GLN A 266 3.50 -12.98 4.15
C GLN A 266 3.44 -13.78 2.85
N ILE A 267 4.29 -13.44 1.87
CA ILE A 267 4.44 -14.20 0.62
C ILE A 267 4.82 -15.64 0.92
N ALA A 268 5.82 -15.87 1.78
CA ALA A 268 6.24 -17.22 2.16
C ALA A 268 5.12 -18.05 2.80
N ALA A 269 4.24 -17.43 3.59
CA ALA A 269 3.07 -18.10 4.15
C ALA A 269 2.10 -18.59 3.06
N ILE A 270 1.86 -17.79 2.03
CA ILE A 270 1.02 -18.17 0.88
C ILE A 270 1.71 -19.24 0.04
N THR A 271 2.96 -19.01 -0.37
CA THR A 271 3.65 -19.90 -1.30
C THR A 271 4.07 -21.24 -0.67
N GLY A 272 4.15 -21.28 0.66
CA GLY A 272 4.39 -22.51 1.43
C GLY A 272 3.13 -23.36 1.67
N ASP A 273 1.94 -22.84 1.34
CA ASP A 273 0.70 -23.60 1.42
C ASP A 273 0.68 -24.74 0.38
N PRO A 274 0.36 -26.00 0.77
CA PRO A 274 0.27 -27.13 -0.16
C PRO A 274 -0.67 -26.91 -1.36
N ASP A 275 -1.66 -26.02 -1.22
CA ASP A 275 -2.62 -25.71 -2.27
C ASP A 275 -2.17 -24.58 -3.21
N TRP A 276 -0.99 -23.97 -2.99
CA TRP A 276 -0.41 -22.92 -3.86
C TRP A 276 -0.16 -23.42 -5.29
N GLN A 277 0.27 -24.68 -5.45
CA GLN A 277 0.47 -25.32 -6.76
C GLN A 277 1.38 -24.49 -7.69
N GLY A 278 2.39 -23.82 -7.11
CA GLY A 278 3.32 -22.96 -7.83
C GLY A 278 2.67 -21.73 -8.47
N GLY A 279 1.49 -21.30 -8.01
CA GLY A 279 0.73 -20.18 -8.56
C GLY A 279 -0.28 -20.57 -9.65
N ASN A 280 -0.44 -21.88 -9.93
CA ASN A 280 -1.36 -22.40 -10.95
C ASN A 280 -2.54 -23.17 -10.33
N TYR A 281 -3.13 -22.64 -9.26
CA TYR A 281 -4.25 -23.29 -8.55
C TYR A 281 -5.63 -22.96 -9.15
N HIS A 282 -5.74 -21.92 -9.98
CA HIS A 282 -7.00 -21.52 -10.61
C HIS A 282 -7.61 -22.69 -11.40
N GLY A 283 -8.88 -23.00 -11.15
CA GLY A 283 -9.60 -24.11 -11.78
C GLY A 283 -9.34 -25.50 -11.19
N THR A 284 -8.46 -25.65 -10.20
CA THR A 284 -8.14 -26.96 -9.60
C THR A 284 -9.10 -27.39 -8.48
N GLY A 285 -9.99 -26.49 -8.04
CA GLY A 285 -10.88 -26.71 -6.89
C GLY A 285 -10.21 -26.53 -5.52
N ARG A 286 -8.91 -26.22 -5.48
CA ARG A 286 -8.13 -25.90 -4.27
C ARG A 286 -7.42 -24.56 -4.44
N ALA A 287 -7.16 -23.87 -3.34
CA ALA A 287 -6.45 -22.59 -3.31
C ALA A 287 -5.74 -22.42 -1.96
N PRO A 288 -4.60 -21.69 -1.89
CA PRO A 288 -3.78 -21.54 -0.68
C PRO A 288 -4.39 -20.59 0.37
N MET A 289 -5.63 -20.86 0.76
CA MET A 289 -6.43 -19.98 1.63
C MET A 289 -5.94 -20.00 3.08
N ALA A 290 -5.30 -21.09 3.53
CA ALA A 290 -4.70 -21.14 4.85
C ALA A 290 -3.46 -20.24 4.92
N GLY A 291 -2.59 -20.34 3.92
CA GLY A 291 -1.44 -19.44 3.75
C GLY A 291 -1.84 -17.98 3.62
N MET A 292 -2.85 -17.67 2.81
CA MET A 292 -3.38 -16.31 2.68
C MET A 292 -3.99 -15.79 3.99
N GLY A 293 -4.66 -16.66 4.75
CA GLY A 293 -5.18 -16.31 6.06
C GLY A 293 -4.07 -15.92 7.04
N ILE A 294 -2.96 -16.67 7.06
CA ILE A 294 -1.78 -16.35 7.88
C ILE A 294 -1.15 -15.02 7.43
N ALA A 295 -0.93 -14.85 6.12
CA ALA A 295 -0.40 -13.63 5.54
C ALA A 295 -1.23 -12.40 5.94
N ARG A 296 -2.56 -12.49 5.83
CA ARG A 296 -3.46 -11.40 6.24
C ARG A 296 -3.35 -11.10 7.73
N ARG A 297 -3.23 -12.10 8.60
CA ARG A 297 -3.08 -11.86 10.05
C ARG A 297 -1.79 -11.12 10.37
N ILE A 298 -0.68 -11.50 9.73
CA ILE A 298 0.61 -10.80 9.85
C ILE A 298 0.46 -9.35 9.40
N ALA A 299 -0.09 -9.13 8.20
CA ALA A 299 -0.28 -7.80 7.64
C ALA A 299 -1.19 -6.93 8.54
N HIS A 300 -2.31 -7.48 9.00
CA HIS A 300 -3.29 -6.78 9.81
C HIS A 300 -2.71 -6.31 11.15
N LEU A 301 -1.77 -7.04 11.73
CA LEU A 301 -1.02 -6.56 12.88
C LEU A 301 -0.20 -5.33 12.51
N THR A 302 0.51 -5.31 11.38
CA THR A 302 1.30 -4.13 10.97
C THR A 302 0.46 -2.88 10.72
N TYR A 303 -0.83 -3.05 10.40
CA TYR A 303 -1.71 -1.92 10.13
C TYR A 303 -2.25 -1.22 11.38
N ARG A 304 -2.28 -1.93 12.52
CA ARG A 304 -2.76 -1.42 13.82
C ARG A 304 -1.60 -0.96 14.70
N THR A 305 -1.90 -0.53 15.91
CA THR A 305 -0.90 -0.19 16.94
C THR A 305 -0.90 -1.21 18.07
N GLU A 306 0.21 -1.32 18.80
CA GLU A 306 0.27 -2.19 19.98
C GLU A 306 -0.69 -1.72 21.07
N VAL A 307 -0.70 -0.40 21.37
CA VAL A 307 -1.55 0.20 22.40
C VAL A 307 -3.05 0.00 22.10
N GLU A 308 -3.47 0.15 20.85
CA GLU A 308 -4.87 -0.07 20.47
C GLU A 308 -5.30 -1.52 20.66
N LEU A 309 -4.47 -2.48 20.22
CA LEU A 309 -4.76 -3.91 20.35
C LEU A 309 -4.79 -4.33 21.83
N ASP A 310 -3.84 -3.89 22.64
CA ASP A 310 -3.79 -4.22 24.08
C ASP A 310 -4.97 -3.61 24.84
N SER A 311 -5.28 -2.33 24.57
CA SER A 311 -6.44 -1.66 25.19
C SER A 311 -7.77 -2.33 24.81
N ARG A 312 -7.87 -2.88 23.60
CA ARG A 312 -9.09 -3.50 23.08
C ARG A 312 -9.28 -4.95 23.51
N PHE A 313 -8.20 -5.73 23.57
CA PHE A 313 -8.29 -7.19 23.76
C PHE A 313 -7.52 -7.68 24.97
N ALA A 314 -6.40 -7.04 25.33
CA ALA A 314 -5.42 -7.53 26.30
C ALA A 314 -5.09 -9.01 26.04
N ASN A 315 -5.03 -9.82 27.11
CA ASN A 315 -4.98 -11.28 27.06
C ASN A 315 -6.36 -11.91 27.34
N SER A 316 -7.46 -11.22 27.04
CA SER A 316 -8.81 -11.71 27.36
C SER A 316 -9.18 -12.94 26.50
N PRO A 317 -9.89 -13.92 27.05
CA PRO A 317 -10.49 -14.99 26.26
C PRO A 317 -11.58 -14.43 25.33
N GLN A 318 -11.83 -15.09 24.20
CA GLN A 318 -13.02 -14.83 23.40
C GLN A 318 -14.26 -15.18 24.23
N ALA A 319 -15.32 -14.36 24.13
CA ALA A 319 -16.53 -14.57 24.91
C ALA A 319 -17.12 -15.97 24.66
N GLY A 320 -17.23 -16.77 25.72
CA GLY A 320 -17.74 -18.15 25.66
C GLY A 320 -16.68 -19.22 25.36
N GLU A 321 -15.39 -18.86 25.29
CA GLU A 321 -14.28 -19.80 25.04
C GLU A 321 -13.28 -19.82 26.20
N ASP A 322 -12.59 -20.94 26.41
CA ASP A 322 -11.50 -21.08 27.38
C ASP A 322 -10.17 -21.40 26.66
N PRO A 323 -9.19 -20.47 26.65
CA PRO A 323 -7.88 -20.68 26.02
C PRO A 323 -7.09 -21.89 26.55
N TRP A 324 -7.41 -22.38 27.75
CA TRP A 324 -6.77 -23.58 28.30
C TRP A 324 -7.39 -24.89 27.82
N ASP A 325 -8.60 -24.84 27.27
CA ASP A 325 -9.36 -25.99 26.75
C ASP A 325 -9.58 -25.88 25.23
N GLY A 326 -8.57 -25.37 24.52
CA GLY A 326 -8.58 -25.24 23.05
C GLY A 326 -9.42 -24.08 22.51
N GLY A 327 -10.00 -23.24 23.37
CA GLY A 327 -10.63 -21.98 23.00
C GLY A 327 -9.60 -20.91 22.60
N ARG A 328 -10.08 -19.76 22.15
CA ARG A 328 -9.25 -18.68 21.60
C ARG A 328 -9.18 -17.47 22.52
N TYR A 329 -8.12 -16.69 22.34
CA TYR A 329 -8.08 -15.31 22.82
C TYR A 329 -8.97 -14.40 21.95
N ALA A 330 -9.49 -13.31 22.51
CA ALA A 330 -10.32 -12.36 21.77
C ALA A 330 -9.57 -11.74 20.56
N VAL A 331 -8.28 -11.40 20.73
CA VAL A 331 -7.44 -10.89 19.63
C VAL A 331 -7.21 -11.96 18.55
N GLN A 332 -7.10 -13.24 18.93
CA GLN A 332 -6.96 -14.34 17.98
C GLN A 332 -8.23 -14.48 17.12
N SER A 333 -9.40 -14.54 17.77
CA SER A 333 -10.71 -14.60 17.11
C SER A 333 -10.91 -13.41 16.15
N TYR A 334 -10.53 -12.20 16.58
CA TYR A 334 -10.57 -11.01 15.74
C TYR A 334 -9.69 -11.13 14.48
N LEU A 335 -8.44 -11.57 14.62
CA LEU A 335 -7.52 -11.73 13.50
C LEU A 335 -7.96 -12.83 12.53
N GLU A 336 -8.50 -13.93 13.04
CA GLU A 336 -9.09 -15.02 12.23
C GLU A 336 -10.29 -14.50 11.42
N TYR A 337 -11.18 -13.73 12.06
CA TYR A 337 -12.32 -13.11 11.36
C TYR A 337 -11.86 -12.14 10.25
N GLN A 338 -10.86 -11.30 10.49
CA GLN A 338 -10.31 -10.39 9.47
C GLN A 338 -9.68 -11.16 8.30
N ALA A 339 -9.02 -12.28 8.59
CA ALA A 339 -8.46 -13.16 7.57
C ALA A 339 -9.55 -13.78 6.70
N GLU A 340 -10.57 -14.39 7.31
CA GLU A 340 -11.72 -14.97 6.60
C GLU A 340 -12.42 -13.93 5.71
N LYS A 341 -12.57 -12.71 6.20
CA LYS A 341 -13.19 -11.61 5.45
C LYS A 341 -12.39 -11.27 4.18
N LEU A 342 -11.06 -11.28 4.24
CA LEU A 342 -10.23 -11.08 3.04
C LEU A 342 -10.25 -12.31 2.13
N CYS A 343 -10.13 -13.52 2.69
CA CYS A 343 -10.06 -14.76 1.90
C CYS A 343 -11.28 -15.00 1.02
N LYS A 344 -12.44 -14.45 1.37
CA LYS A 344 -13.66 -14.52 0.56
C LYS A 344 -13.64 -13.65 -0.70
N ARG A 345 -12.74 -12.66 -0.79
CA ARG A 345 -12.78 -11.63 -1.84
C ARG A 345 -11.44 -11.34 -2.50
N PHE A 346 -10.36 -12.01 -2.13
CA PHE A 346 -9.02 -11.68 -2.62
C PHE A 346 -8.31 -12.91 -3.15
N ASP A 347 -7.59 -12.75 -4.23
CA ASP A 347 -6.85 -13.84 -4.86
C ASP A 347 -5.43 -13.95 -4.28
N PRO A 348 -4.99 -15.14 -3.82
CA PRO A 348 -3.64 -15.33 -3.29
C PRO A 348 -2.50 -14.97 -4.25
N ALA A 349 -2.63 -15.26 -5.55
CA ALA A 349 -1.59 -14.93 -6.53
C ALA A 349 -1.50 -13.42 -6.77
N THR A 350 -2.65 -12.71 -6.83
CA THR A 350 -2.67 -11.24 -6.80
C THR A 350 -2.02 -10.69 -5.53
N TYR A 351 -2.30 -11.26 -4.36
CA TYR A 351 -1.67 -10.79 -3.12
C TYR A 351 -0.15 -10.87 -3.17
N VAL A 352 0.38 -12.01 -3.64
CA VAL A 352 1.82 -12.21 -3.83
C VAL A 352 2.39 -11.20 -4.82
N LEU A 353 1.76 -11.09 -6.01
CA LEU A 353 2.22 -10.20 -7.07
C LEU A 353 2.26 -8.72 -6.62
N LEU A 354 1.19 -8.24 -6.01
CA LEU A 354 1.12 -6.85 -5.55
C LEU A 354 2.05 -6.58 -4.38
N SER A 355 2.23 -7.54 -3.47
CA SER A 355 3.22 -7.43 -2.39
C SER A 355 4.65 -7.35 -2.92
N GLU A 356 4.98 -8.12 -3.97
CA GLU A 356 6.27 -8.02 -4.65
C GLU A 356 6.44 -6.70 -5.42
N ALA A 357 5.37 -6.17 -6.02
CA ALA A 357 5.39 -4.84 -6.62
C ALA A 357 5.71 -3.75 -5.58
N MET A 358 5.12 -3.86 -4.38
CA MET A 358 5.42 -2.98 -3.25
C MET A 358 6.86 -3.16 -2.73
N ASN A 359 7.39 -4.39 -2.66
CA ASN A 359 8.80 -4.63 -2.30
C ASN A 359 9.76 -3.92 -3.27
N ARG A 360 9.36 -3.79 -4.54
CA ARG A 360 10.13 -3.10 -5.60
C ARG A 360 9.87 -1.60 -5.64
N HIS A 361 9.06 -1.03 -4.76
CA HIS A 361 8.83 0.42 -4.73
C HIS A 361 10.14 1.16 -4.43
N ASP A 362 10.55 2.04 -5.35
CA ASP A 362 11.71 2.94 -5.20
C ASP A 362 11.62 4.05 -6.24
N ILE A 363 11.26 5.26 -5.78
CA ILE A 363 11.14 6.42 -6.67
C ILE A 363 12.49 6.86 -7.27
N GLY A 364 13.62 6.45 -6.69
CA GLY A 364 14.97 6.78 -7.12
C GLY A 364 15.55 5.85 -8.18
N ARG A 365 15.00 4.62 -8.33
CA ARG A 365 15.50 3.60 -9.26
C ARG A 365 15.57 4.14 -10.69
N GLY A 366 16.75 4.07 -11.31
CA GLY A 366 16.95 4.52 -12.70
C GLY A 366 16.88 6.04 -12.90
N ARG A 367 16.83 6.82 -11.81
CA ARG A 367 16.66 8.27 -11.90
C ARG A 367 17.68 9.08 -11.10
N GLY A 368 18.81 8.47 -10.73
CA GLY A 368 19.90 9.13 -10.00
C GLY A 368 19.76 9.12 -8.48
N GLY A 369 18.87 8.29 -7.92
CA GLY A 369 18.63 8.18 -6.48
C GLY A 369 17.38 8.92 -6.01
N ILE A 370 17.00 8.67 -4.76
CA ILE A 370 15.76 9.18 -4.15
C ILE A 370 15.78 10.70 -4.05
N GLU A 371 16.87 11.29 -3.56
CA GLU A 371 17.00 12.76 -3.45
C GLU A 371 16.80 13.45 -4.80
N ALA A 372 17.45 12.94 -5.86
CA ALA A 372 17.29 13.46 -7.22
C ALA A 372 15.86 13.29 -7.76
N ALA A 373 15.14 12.24 -7.32
CA ALA A 373 13.74 12.05 -7.66
C ALA A 373 12.83 13.04 -6.96
N MET A 374 12.99 13.23 -5.67
CA MET A 374 12.16 14.17 -4.94
C MET A 374 12.41 15.61 -5.41
N ALA A 375 13.65 15.97 -5.73
CA ALA A 375 14.01 17.30 -6.23
C ALA A 375 13.39 17.67 -7.59
N ARG A 376 13.02 16.70 -8.44
CA ARG A 376 12.35 16.94 -9.74
C ARG A 376 10.83 16.75 -9.69
N ALA A 377 10.28 16.29 -8.57
CA ALA A 377 8.85 16.08 -8.41
C ALA A 377 8.16 17.43 -8.14
N GLU A 378 7.93 18.21 -9.20
CA GLU A 378 7.44 19.61 -9.10
C GLU A 378 5.92 19.72 -8.95
N VAL A 379 5.17 18.63 -9.19
CA VAL A 379 3.71 18.60 -9.05
C VAL A 379 3.29 19.09 -7.66
N PRO A 380 2.47 20.14 -7.54
CA PRO A 380 1.98 20.64 -6.25
C PRO A 380 1.31 19.53 -5.45
N CYS A 381 1.83 19.23 -4.26
CA CYS A 381 1.31 18.12 -3.47
C CYS A 381 1.17 18.43 -1.99
N ILE A 382 0.31 17.64 -1.34
CA ILE A 382 0.19 17.55 0.11
C ILE A 382 0.69 16.18 0.53
N VAL A 383 1.46 16.14 1.61
CA VAL A 383 1.93 14.91 2.24
C VAL A 383 1.25 14.74 3.59
N GLY A 384 0.64 13.58 3.83
CA GLY A 384 0.05 13.22 5.12
C GLY A 384 0.75 12.01 5.74
N GLY A 385 1.21 12.15 6.97
CA GLY A 385 1.78 11.05 7.76
C GLY A 385 0.97 10.81 9.03
N ILE A 386 0.95 9.57 9.51
CA ILE A 386 0.24 9.19 10.74
C ILE A 386 1.30 8.95 11.83
N ASP A 387 1.10 9.53 13.01
CA ASP A 387 2.09 9.48 14.09
C ASP A 387 2.31 8.10 14.71
N SER A 388 1.27 7.27 14.67
CA SER A 388 1.27 5.91 15.21
C SER A 388 1.48 4.81 14.15
N ASP A 389 1.71 5.17 12.89
CA ASP A 389 1.94 4.20 11.83
C ASP A 389 3.19 3.36 12.11
N ARG A 390 3.03 2.04 12.09
CA ARG A 390 4.12 1.08 12.30
C ARG A 390 4.67 0.52 11.00
N LEU A 391 3.90 0.55 9.92
CA LEU A 391 4.29 0.00 8.62
C LEU A 391 5.01 1.05 7.77
N TYR A 392 4.50 2.27 7.74
CA TYR A 392 5.14 3.44 7.12
C TYR A 392 5.35 4.51 8.18
N PRO A 393 6.37 4.36 9.05
CA PRO A 393 6.49 5.23 10.21
C PRO A 393 6.71 6.69 9.81
N LEU A 394 6.25 7.61 10.67
CA LEU A 394 6.15 9.06 10.39
C LEU A 394 7.40 9.70 9.75
N HIS A 395 8.60 9.18 10.05
CA HIS A 395 9.85 9.70 9.49
C HIS A 395 9.92 9.56 7.96
N THR A 396 9.25 8.54 7.39
CA THR A 396 9.23 8.33 5.93
C THR A 396 8.41 9.39 5.20
N GLN A 397 7.31 9.86 5.80
CA GLN A 397 6.51 10.96 5.23
C GLN A 397 7.18 12.32 5.48
N ARG A 398 7.90 12.48 6.60
CA ARG A 398 8.74 13.68 6.81
C ARG A 398 9.83 13.81 5.76
N GLU A 399 10.52 12.71 5.44
CA GLU A 399 11.50 12.67 4.36
C GLU A 399 10.89 13.10 3.01
N LEU A 400 9.70 12.59 2.68
CA LEU A 400 8.97 13.02 1.48
C LEU A 400 8.62 14.51 1.51
N ALA A 401 8.06 14.99 2.63
CA ALA A 401 7.66 16.39 2.76
C ALA A 401 8.84 17.37 2.65
N GLU A 402 10.00 16.99 3.16
CA GLU A 402 11.24 17.79 3.10
C GLU A 402 11.91 17.69 1.73
N GLY A 403 11.81 16.54 1.05
CA GLY A 403 12.50 16.27 -0.19
C GLY A 403 11.75 16.68 -1.46
N LEU A 404 10.41 16.55 -1.48
CA LEU A 404 9.60 16.78 -2.68
C LEU A 404 9.53 18.27 -3.02
N ALA A 405 10.05 18.66 -4.18
CA ALA A 405 10.03 20.06 -4.64
C ALA A 405 8.61 20.64 -4.77
N GLY A 406 7.63 19.78 -5.09
CA GLY A 406 6.22 20.09 -5.21
C GLY A 406 5.45 20.16 -3.88
N CYS A 407 6.05 19.75 -2.74
CA CYS A 407 5.36 19.76 -1.46
C CYS A 407 4.95 21.19 -1.07
N ARG A 408 3.66 21.37 -0.76
CA ARG A 408 3.09 22.65 -0.30
C ARG A 408 2.63 22.60 1.14
N HIS A 409 2.31 21.41 1.64
CA HIS A 409 1.87 21.20 3.00
C HIS A 409 2.21 19.79 3.48
N PHE A 410 2.61 19.69 4.75
CA PHE A 410 2.80 18.42 5.45
C PHE A 410 1.92 18.40 6.69
N GLU A 411 1.07 17.39 6.81
CA GLU A 411 0.20 17.21 7.97
C GLU A 411 0.55 15.90 8.70
N VAL A 412 0.63 16.01 10.03
CA VAL A 412 0.69 14.83 10.91
C VAL A 412 -0.72 14.55 11.43
N ILE A 413 -1.24 13.38 11.10
CA ILE A 413 -2.52 12.86 11.57
C ILE A 413 -2.25 12.13 12.89
N SER A 414 -2.82 12.65 13.97
CA SER A 414 -2.78 12.00 15.28
C SER A 414 -3.89 10.97 15.35
N SER A 415 -3.54 9.69 15.38
CA SER A 415 -4.53 8.60 15.49
C SER A 415 -3.98 7.44 16.30
N ARG A 416 -4.86 6.67 16.94
CA ARG A 416 -4.50 5.40 17.59
C ARG A 416 -4.59 4.18 16.66
N ASP A 417 -5.20 4.36 15.48
CA ASP A 417 -5.55 3.26 14.58
C ASP A 417 -4.35 2.78 13.75
N GLY A 418 -3.20 3.46 13.82
CA GLY A 418 -1.99 3.09 13.10
C GLY A 418 -2.11 3.42 11.63
N HIS A 419 -1.55 2.55 10.77
CA HIS A 419 -1.62 2.71 9.33
C HIS A 419 -3.06 2.84 8.83
N ASP A 420 -4.02 2.12 9.43
CA ASP A 420 -5.44 2.17 9.03
C ASP A 420 -6.09 3.56 9.20
N ALA A 421 -5.44 4.52 9.87
CA ALA A 421 -5.97 5.86 10.08
C ALA A 421 -6.27 6.62 8.77
N PHE A 422 -5.61 6.30 7.65
CA PHE A 422 -5.99 6.91 6.36
C PHE A 422 -7.38 6.46 5.85
N LEU A 423 -7.91 5.37 6.40
CA LEU A 423 -9.26 4.87 6.13
C LEU A 423 -10.25 5.25 7.25
N THR A 424 -9.79 5.40 8.50
CA THR A 424 -10.69 5.59 9.65
C THR A 424 -10.82 7.04 10.12
N GLU A 425 -9.83 7.90 9.90
CA GLU A 425 -9.85 9.31 10.36
C GLU A 425 -10.50 10.25 9.35
N ALA A 426 -11.80 10.06 9.12
CA ALA A 426 -12.58 10.75 8.10
C ALA A 426 -12.43 12.29 8.12
N GLU A 427 -12.41 12.92 9.30
CA GLU A 427 -12.30 14.38 9.42
C GLU A 427 -10.91 14.89 8.99
N ALA A 428 -9.85 14.25 9.52
CA ALA A 428 -8.47 14.64 9.22
C ALA A 428 -8.15 14.42 7.73
N ILE A 429 -8.61 13.31 7.17
CA ILE A 429 -8.47 13.00 5.76
C ILE A 429 -9.29 13.95 4.89
N GLY A 430 -10.54 14.23 5.26
CA GLY A 430 -11.39 15.19 4.56
C GLY A 430 -10.75 16.58 4.45
N LYS A 431 -10.08 17.06 5.51
CA LYS A 431 -9.31 18.31 5.46
C LYS A 431 -8.22 18.29 4.38
N LEU A 432 -7.44 17.21 4.29
CA LEU A 432 -6.36 17.07 3.30
C LEU A 432 -6.91 16.97 1.87
N LEU A 433 -8.04 16.28 1.70
CA LEU A 433 -8.75 16.21 0.42
C LEU A 433 -9.18 17.60 -0.05
N VAL A 434 -9.85 18.37 0.82
CA VAL A 434 -10.29 19.74 0.50
C VAL A 434 -9.10 20.65 0.13
N GLN A 435 -8.00 20.57 0.87
CA GLN A 435 -6.79 21.33 0.56
C GLN A 435 -6.20 20.93 -0.80
N THR A 436 -6.18 19.63 -1.11
CA THR A 436 -5.71 19.11 -2.40
C THR A 436 -6.60 19.58 -3.54
N MET A 437 -7.92 19.60 -3.36
CA MET A 437 -8.86 20.17 -4.35
C MET A 437 -8.64 21.68 -4.53
N GLY A 438 -8.19 22.40 -3.49
CA GLY A 438 -7.73 23.79 -3.60
C GLY A 438 -6.52 23.95 -4.53
N LEU A 439 -5.52 23.07 -4.42
CA LEU A 439 -4.39 23.03 -5.34
C LEU A 439 -4.85 22.69 -6.76
N ALA A 440 -5.69 21.66 -6.92
CA ALA A 440 -6.21 21.24 -8.23
C ALA A 440 -6.91 22.39 -8.96
N ARG A 441 -7.77 23.17 -8.29
CA ARG A 441 -8.44 24.36 -8.89
C ARG A 441 -7.45 25.43 -9.34
N THR A 442 -6.34 25.59 -8.63
CA THR A 442 -5.34 26.62 -8.93
C THR A 442 -4.44 26.22 -10.11
N HIS A 443 -4.32 24.92 -10.38
CA HIS A 443 -3.33 24.37 -11.30
C HIS A 443 -3.90 23.58 -12.48
N ARG A 444 -5.23 23.36 -12.57
CA ARG A 444 -5.87 22.62 -13.67
C ARG A 444 -5.76 23.31 -15.03
#